data_AF-A0A955TLJ2-F1
#
_entry.id   AF-A0A955TLJ2-F1
#
_cell.length_a   1.000
_cell.length_b   1.000
_cell.length_c   1.000
_cell.angle_alpha   90.00
_cell.angle_beta   90.00
_cell.angle_gamma   90.00
#
_symmetry.space_group_name_H-M   'P 1'
#
loop_
_entity.id
_entity.type
_entity.pdbx_description
1 polymer ?
#
loop_
_entity_poly.entity_id
_entity_poly.type
_entity_poly.pdbx_seq_one_letter_code
_entity_poly.pdbx_strand_id
1 'polypeptide(L)'
;MRLSAYSSFHKVIQRTRLLYEATIHSYHVFYESGRETLRDPAARELKIEFKLGQEIVKRPLKVVTYHARDVYPELLRSTLLIRLVAAYEAFLVEAVEEVSRRSSKPFMTDSRVDFSQEQLITIDSEEGVFPYIVERTLRRLTSGGLRETRKFYLKGMGFDLVDATASFDAIEEVHDRRHLFVHRSGYTDREYEKKYPESGISGGVMLSVPESYLAGAIIMLDSSALHIKRNLESLFPSPSIRQYVGGDLTFPADPHHLQYISFRPHSEQGRSGFSDLSLDIGKGKSLRSIAAWVSDDGNEIRLLVGGTDTDMKALRLHLRDAVKKGYIGSVKSFKVKR
;
A
#
# COMPACT_ATOMS: atom_id res chain seq x y z
N MET A 1 -8.20 -9.97 4.36
CA MET A 1 -8.16 -8.61 3.76
C MET A 1 -7.35 -8.69 2.47
N ARG A 2 -7.71 -7.97 1.41
CA ARG A 2 -6.86 -7.89 0.19
C ARG A 2 -5.69 -6.94 0.47
N LEU A 3 -4.53 -7.15 -0.15
CA LEU A 3 -3.36 -6.27 0.01
C LEU A 3 -3.74 -4.81 -0.32
N SER A 4 -3.72 -3.93 0.69
CA SER A 4 -4.26 -2.57 0.53
C SER A 4 -3.31 -1.69 -0.30
N ALA A 5 -2.01 -1.89 -0.17
CA ALA A 5 -0.94 -1.28 -0.95
C ALA A 5 -1.18 -1.49 -2.46
N TYR A 6 -1.50 -2.72 -2.88
CA TYR A 6 -1.83 -2.98 -4.29
C TYR A 6 -3.07 -2.21 -4.74
N SER A 7 -4.11 -2.13 -3.89
CA SER A 7 -5.33 -1.39 -4.24
C SER A 7 -5.05 0.11 -4.41
N SER A 8 -4.19 0.68 -3.56
CA SER A 8 -3.71 2.06 -3.68
C SER A 8 -2.92 2.28 -4.97
N PHE A 9 -1.95 1.40 -5.26
CA PHE A 9 -1.15 1.46 -6.48
C PHE A 9 -1.98 1.32 -7.75
N HIS A 10 -2.89 0.34 -7.78
CA HIS A 10 -3.75 0.11 -8.94
C HIS A 10 -4.67 1.32 -9.20
N LYS A 11 -5.16 2.00 -8.15
CA LYS A 11 -5.87 3.28 -8.32
C LYS A 11 -4.98 4.37 -8.94
N VAL A 12 -3.69 4.41 -8.60
CA VAL A 12 -2.74 5.33 -9.25
C VAL A 12 -2.59 4.99 -10.73
N ILE A 13 -2.46 3.71 -11.09
CA ILE A 13 -2.42 3.28 -12.50
C ILE A 13 -3.65 3.76 -13.27
N GLN A 14 -4.86 3.49 -12.75
CA GLN A 14 -6.10 3.88 -13.42
C GLN A 14 -6.21 5.41 -13.58
N ARG A 15 -5.81 6.16 -12.56
CA ARG A 15 -5.79 7.63 -12.61
C ARG A 15 -4.75 8.14 -13.60
N THR A 16 -3.57 7.52 -13.68
CA THR A 16 -2.53 7.86 -14.65
C THR A 16 -3.00 7.65 -16.08
N ARG A 17 -3.66 6.51 -16.37
CA ARG A 17 -4.27 6.23 -17.68
C ARG A 17 -5.32 7.27 -18.04
N LEU A 18 -6.29 7.48 -17.16
CA LEU A 18 -7.38 8.45 -17.40
C LEU A 18 -6.84 9.87 -17.61
N LEU A 19 -5.85 10.29 -16.79
CA LEU A 19 -5.23 11.60 -16.93
C LEU A 19 -4.50 11.73 -18.27
N TYR A 20 -3.78 10.69 -18.70
CA TYR A 20 -3.12 10.65 -20.00
C TYR A 20 -4.14 10.81 -21.14
N GLU A 21 -5.15 9.93 -21.18
CA GLU A 21 -6.17 9.89 -22.23
C GLU A 21 -6.91 11.22 -22.35
N ALA A 22 -7.42 11.74 -21.24
CA ALA A 22 -8.16 12.99 -21.23
C ALA A 22 -7.29 14.19 -21.65
N THR A 23 -6.04 14.24 -21.20
CA THR A 23 -5.12 15.35 -21.50
C THR A 23 -4.65 15.30 -22.95
N ILE A 24 -4.30 14.12 -23.48
CA ILE A 24 -3.92 13.95 -24.89
C ILE A 24 -5.08 14.29 -25.81
N HIS A 25 -6.30 13.85 -25.48
CA HIS A 25 -7.49 14.26 -26.23
C HIS A 25 -7.66 15.78 -26.26
N SER A 26 -7.48 16.44 -25.12
CA SER A 26 -7.54 17.91 -25.02
C SER A 26 -6.46 18.59 -25.88
N TYR A 27 -5.24 18.05 -25.88
CA TYR A 27 -4.16 18.56 -26.73
C TYR A 27 -4.46 18.38 -28.22
N HIS A 28 -5.04 17.25 -28.63
CA HIS A 28 -5.47 17.02 -30.01
C HIS A 28 -6.56 18.01 -30.45
N VAL A 29 -7.60 18.20 -29.64
CA VAL A 29 -8.68 19.16 -29.92
C VAL A 29 -8.11 20.58 -30.03
N PHE A 30 -7.20 20.95 -29.13
CA PHE A 30 -6.54 22.25 -29.15
C PHE A 30 -5.63 22.43 -30.37
N TYR A 31 -4.88 21.39 -30.76
CA TYR A 31 -4.03 21.42 -31.95
C TYR A 31 -4.86 21.64 -33.22
N GLU A 32 -5.93 20.87 -33.43
CA GLU A 32 -6.75 20.98 -34.64
C GLU A 32 -7.49 22.32 -34.73
N SER A 33 -8.10 22.78 -33.63
CA SER A 33 -8.77 24.08 -33.60
C SER A 33 -7.80 25.25 -33.77
N GLY A 34 -6.62 25.19 -33.14
CA GLY A 34 -5.56 26.17 -33.31
C GLY A 34 -5.03 26.21 -34.74
N ARG A 35 -4.84 25.04 -35.38
CA ARG A 35 -4.43 24.97 -36.78
C ARG A 35 -5.46 25.55 -37.73
N GLU A 36 -6.74 25.28 -37.52
CA GLU A 36 -7.81 25.86 -38.33
C GLU A 36 -7.80 27.39 -38.22
N THR A 37 -7.68 27.91 -37.00
CA THR A 37 -7.60 29.35 -36.74
C THR A 37 -6.39 29.99 -37.43
N LEU A 38 -5.23 29.32 -37.42
CA LEU A 38 -3.99 29.80 -38.03
C LEU A 38 -3.98 29.77 -39.58
N ARG A 39 -5.04 29.24 -40.22
CA ARG A 39 -5.22 29.36 -41.68
C ARG A 39 -5.46 30.80 -42.09
N ASP A 40 -6.09 31.60 -41.23
CA ASP A 40 -6.21 33.04 -41.41
C ASP A 40 -4.85 33.71 -41.15
N PRO A 41 -4.24 34.42 -42.13
CA PRO A 41 -3.01 35.16 -41.92
C PRO A 41 -3.10 36.19 -40.78
N ALA A 42 -4.26 36.80 -40.55
CA ALA A 42 -4.45 37.78 -39.48
C ALA A 42 -4.37 37.13 -38.09
N ALA A 43 -4.68 35.83 -38.00
CA ALA A 43 -4.67 35.08 -36.74
C ALA A 43 -3.25 34.68 -36.27
N ARG A 44 -2.21 34.86 -37.10
CA ARG A 44 -0.84 34.41 -36.79
C ARG A 44 -0.21 35.17 -35.61
N GLU A 45 -0.62 36.41 -35.39
CA GLU A 45 -0.16 37.26 -34.29
C GLU A 45 -1.04 37.16 -33.04
N LEU A 46 -2.10 36.35 -33.08
CA LEU A 46 -2.97 36.14 -31.92
C LEU A 46 -2.18 35.54 -30.76
N LYS A 47 -2.53 35.98 -29.56
CA LYS A 47 -1.97 35.47 -28.31
C LYS A 47 -3.08 34.85 -27.47
N ILE A 48 -2.80 33.66 -26.93
CA ILE A 48 -3.65 33.01 -25.94
C ILE A 48 -3.19 33.43 -24.56
N GLU A 49 -4.16 33.66 -23.67
CA GLU A 49 -3.93 33.98 -22.27
C GLU A 49 -4.08 32.73 -21.40
N PHE A 50 -3.05 32.41 -20.63
CA PHE A 50 -3.08 31.38 -19.60
C PHE A 50 -3.17 32.05 -18.24
N LYS A 51 -4.09 31.56 -17.39
CA LYS A 51 -4.22 32.00 -16.00
C LYS A 51 -3.65 30.94 -15.08
N LEU A 52 -2.65 31.31 -14.29
CA LEU A 52 -2.09 30.47 -13.22
C LEU A 52 -2.18 31.25 -11.91
N GLY A 53 -3.17 30.94 -11.08
CA GLY A 53 -3.49 31.76 -9.91
C GLY A 53 -3.92 33.17 -10.33
N GLN A 54 -3.18 34.19 -9.88
CA GLN A 54 -3.40 35.60 -10.26
C GLN A 54 -2.57 36.04 -11.46
N GLU A 55 -1.64 35.23 -11.92
CA GLU A 55 -0.75 35.59 -13.03
C GLU A 55 -1.40 35.30 -14.38
N ILE A 56 -1.31 36.27 -15.30
CA ILE A 56 -1.76 36.12 -16.68
C ILE A 56 -0.52 36.07 -17.58
N VAL A 57 -0.34 34.96 -18.27
CA VAL A 57 0.76 34.75 -19.20
C VAL A 57 0.21 34.68 -20.61
N LYS A 58 0.64 35.60 -21.48
CA LYS A 58 0.27 35.59 -22.90
C LYS A 58 1.32 34.84 -23.72
N ARG A 59 0.88 33.94 -24.61
CA ARG A 59 1.75 33.17 -25.52
C ARG A 59 1.21 33.23 -26.95
N PRO A 60 2.07 33.28 -27.98
CA PRO A 60 1.60 33.24 -29.36
C PRO A 60 0.81 31.96 -29.63
N LEU A 61 -0.38 32.09 -30.24
CA LEU A 61 -1.25 30.96 -30.61
C LEU A 61 -0.46 29.89 -31.36
N LYS A 62 0.31 30.32 -32.37
CA LYS A 62 1.17 29.44 -33.17
C LYS A 62 2.05 28.52 -32.32
N VAL A 63 2.77 29.07 -31.34
CA VAL A 63 3.70 28.30 -30.49
C VAL A 63 2.95 27.26 -29.69
N VAL A 64 1.87 27.66 -29.01
CA VAL A 64 1.09 26.76 -28.16
C VAL A 64 0.43 25.65 -28.99
N THR A 65 -0.13 26.00 -30.16
CA THR A 65 -0.75 25.03 -31.06
C THR A 65 0.25 23.94 -31.46
N TYR A 66 1.43 24.30 -31.98
CA TYR A 66 2.41 23.28 -32.38
C TYR A 66 3.00 22.52 -31.18
N HIS A 67 3.19 23.17 -30.03
CA HIS A 67 3.63 22.48 -28.82
C HIS A 67 2.61 21.46 -28.31
N ALA A 68 1.31 21.68 -28.51
CA ALA A 68 0.28 20.71 -28.14
C ALA A 68 0.37 19.39 -28.92
N ARG A 69 1.00 19.39 -30.10
CA ARG A 69 1.18 18.17 -30.89
C ARG A 69 2.33 17.30 -30.36
N ASP A 70 3.46 17.92 -30.02
CA ASP A 70 4.72 17.19 -29.80
C ASP A 70 5.29 17.43 -28.40
N VAL A 71 5.51 18.70 -28.03
CA VAL A 71 6.22 19.08 -26.80
C VAL A 71 5.42 18.75 -25.53
N TYR A 72 4.15 19.14 -25.46
CA TYR A 72 3.31 18.92 -24.27
C TYR A 72 2.98 17.45 -24.04
N PRO A 73 2.63 16.64 -25.06
CA PRO A 73 2.51 15.18 -24.90
C PRO A 73 3.76 14.53 -24.33
N GLU A 74 4.95 14.92 -24.79
CA GLU A 74 6.21 14.36 -24.32
C GLU A 74 6.50 14.71 -22.84
N LEU A 75 6.27 15.96 -22.47
CA LEU A 75 6.38 16.41 -21.08
C LEU A 75 5.36 15.71 -20.18
N LEU A 76 4.14 15.49 -20.66
CA LEU A 76 3.13 14.74 -19.95
C LEU A 76 3.59 13.29 -19.73
N ARG A 77 4.05 12.60 -20.77
CA ARG A 77 4.48 11.19 -20.68
C ARG A 77 5.65 11.00 -19.72
N SER A 78 6.67 11.86 -19.79
CA SER A 78 7.80 11.82 -18.85
C SER A 78 7.36 12.08 -17.40
N THR A 79 6.48 13.06 -17.17
CA THR A 79 5.93 13.33 -15.82
C THR A 79 5.12 12.16 -15.28
N LEU A 80 4.27 11.55 -16.12
CA LEU A 80 3.48 10.39 -15.74
C LEU A 80 4.34 9.16 -15.47
N LEU A 81 5.43 8.95 -16.22
CA LEU A 81 6.40 7.90 -15.96
C LEU A 81 7.05 8.06 -14.59
N ILE A 82 7.49 9.27 -14.23
CA ILE A 82 8.07 9.57 -12.90
C ILE A 82 7.06 9.23 -11.80
N ARG A 83 5.81 9.68 -11.94
CA ARG A 83 4.74 9.42 -10.98
C ARG A 83 4.45 7.93 -10.83
N LEU A 84 4.41 7.21 -11.94
CA LEU A 84 4.13 5.77 -11.97
C LEU A 84 5.23 4.99 -11.24
N VAL A 85 6.51 5.27 -11.53
CA VAL A 85 7.64 4.62 -10.87
C VAL A 85 7.64 4.92 -9.38
N ALA A 86 7.44 6.18 -8.98
CA ALA A 86 7.38 6.56 -7.58
C ALA A 86 6.25 5.84 -6.82
N ALA A 87 5.08 5.68 -7.45
CA ALA A 87 3.97 4.94 -6.87
C ALA A 87 4.27 3.43 -6.76
N TYR A 88 5.03 2.88 -7.71
CA TYR A 88 5.45 1.48 -7.67
C TYR A 88 6.49 1.25 -6.55
N GLU A 89 7.47 2.14 -6.38
CA GLU A 89 8.42 2.08 -5.26
C GLU A 89 7.71 2.14 -3.90
N ALA A 90 6.75 3.06 -3.75
CA ALA A 90 5.95 3.16 -2.53
C ALA A 90 5.17 1.86 -2.27
N PHE A 91 4.53 1.30 -3.31
CA PHE A 91 3.84 0.02 -3.22
C PHE A 91 4.73 -1.11 -2.72
N LEU A 92 5.97 -1.23 -3.25
CA LEU A 92 6.88 -2.29 -2.84
C LEU A 92 7.21 -2.23 -1.34
N VAL A 93 7.40 -1.02 -0.80
CA VAL A 93 7.72 -0.82 0.62
C VAL A 93 6.47 -0.98 1.50
N GLU A 94 5.34 -0.39 1.11
CA GLU A 94 4.06 -0.53 1.82
C GLU A 94 3.60 -1.99 1.88
N ALA A 95 3.85 -2.78 0.84
CA ALA A 95 3.54 -4.20 0.84
C ALA A 95 4.39 -4.98 1.87
N VAL A 96 5.67 -4.62 2.03
CA VAL A 96 6.53 -5.19 3.09
C VAL A 96 6.02 -4.80 4.48
N GLU A 97 5.60 -3.54 4.66
CA GLU A 97 5.00 -3.07 5.90
C GLU A 97 3.71 -3.83 6.23
N GLU A 98 2.83 -4.06 5.25
CA GLU A 98 1.62 -4.85 5.47
C GLU A 98 1.91 -6.30 5.86
N VAL A 99 2.96 -6.89 5.29
CA VAL A 99 3.39 -8.25 5.63
C VAL A 99 3.91 -8.31 7.07
N SER A 100 4.64 -7.29 7.53
CA SER A 100 5.18 -7.26 8.91
C SER A 100 4.09 -7.35 9.98
N ARG A 101 2.90 -6.81 9.69
CA ARG A 101 1.70 -6.90 10.56
C ARG A 101 1.09 -8.29 10.62
N ARG A 102 1.42 -9.16 9.65
CA ARG A 102 0.88 -10.53 9.49
C ARG A 102 1.89 -11.58 9.89
N SER A 103 3.18 -11.32 9.67
CA SER A 103 4.25 -12.27 9.92
C SER A 103 5.58 -11.56 10.17
N SER A 104 6.30 -12.02 11.19
CA SER A 104 7.68 -11.62 11.45
C SER A 104 8.70 -12.39 10.60
N LYS A 105 8.28 -13.48 9.93
CA LYS A 105 9.17 -14.41 9.21
C LYS A 105 10.12 -13.71 8.23
N PRO A 106 9.69 -12.74 7.39
CA PRO A 106 10.60 -12.09 6.44
C PRO A 106 11.71 -11.25 7.08
N PHE A 107 11.57 -10.93 8.37
CA PHE A 107 12.51 -10.10 9.14
C PHE A 107 13.38 -10.93 10.09
N MET A 108 13.13 -12.24 10.20
CA MET A 108 13.94 -13.17 10.98
C MET A 108 15.14 -13.64 10.15
N THR A 109 16.07 -12.72 9.91
CA THR A 109 17.31 -12.99 9.19
C THR A 109 18.48 -13.07 10.15
N ASP A 110 19.50 -13.88 9.83
CA ASP A 110 20.75 -13.99 10.62
C ASP A 110 21.62 -12.72 10.61
N SER A 111 21.16 -11.64 9.98
CA SER A 111 21.89 -10.38 9.96
C SER A 111 21.95 -9.76 11.35
N ARG A 112 23.15 -9.34 11.76
CA ARG A 112 23.33 -8.55 12.98
C ARG A 112 22.63 -7.20 12.84
N VAL A 113 21.86 -6.84 13.85
CA VAL A 113 21.24 -5.52 13.98
C VAL A 113 21.97 -4.79 15.09
N ASP A 114 22.75 -3.77 14.73
CA ASP A 114 23.43 -2.93 15.71
C ASP A 114 22.44 -1.93 16.32
N PHE A 115 22.41 -1.82 17.64
CA PHE A 115 21.63 -0.84 18.39
C PHE A 115 22.56 0.16 19.07
N SER A 116 22.23 1.45 19.02
CA SER A 116 22.89 2.43 19.87
C SER A 116 22.43 2.27 21.33
N GLN A 117 23.22 2.78 22.29
CA GLN A 117 22.83 2.78 23.71
C GLN A 117 21.51 3.53 23.92
N GLU A 118 21.33 4.67 23.25
CA GLU A 118 20.08 5.44 23.27
C GLU A 118 18.88 4.62 22.79
N GLN A 119 19.05 3.83 21.72
CA GLN A 119 17.99 2.97 21.20
C GLN A 119 17.63 1.84 22.18
N LEU A 120 18.62 1.23 22.82
CA LEU A 120 18.38 0.20 23.84
C LEU A 120 17.64 0.75 25.06
N ILE A 121 17.91 2.00 25.44
CA ILE A 121 17.23 2.67 26.55
C ILE A 121 15.80 3.09 26.14
N THR A 122 15.58 3.49 24.89
CA THR A 122 14.29 3.97 24.38
C THR A 122 13.32 2.84 24.04
N ILE A 123 13.83 1.65 23.72
CA ILE A 123 12.99 0.47 23.50
C ILE A 123 12.52 -0.01 24.88
N ASP A 124 11.39 0.55 25.33
CA ASP A 124 10.82 0.35 26.67
C ASP A 124 10.47 -1.12 26.98
N SER A 125 10.41 -2.01 25.97
CA SER A 125 10.10 -3.43 26.14
C SER A 125 10.55 -4.27 24.96
N GLU A 126 10.67 -5.60 25.16
CA GLU A 126 10.94 -6.58 24.09
C GLU A 126 9.97 -6.44 22.90
N GLU A 127 8.72 -6.02 23.15
CA GLU A 127 7.70 -5.78 22.13
C GLU A 127 8.07 -4.64 21.16
N GLY A 128 8.95 -3.72 21.55
CA GLY A 128 9.42 -2.60 20.72
C GLY A 128 10.54 -2.95 19.73
N VAL A 129 11.22 -4.09 19.93
CA VAL A 129 12.36 -4.50 19.09
C VAL A 129 11.92 -4.81 17.66
N PHE A 130 10.82 -5.56 17.50
CA PHE A 130 10.34 -5.94 16.17
C PHE A 130 9.85 -4.72 15.33
N PRO A 131 9.02 -3.82 15.86
CA PRO A 131 8.68 -2.57 15.18
C PRO A 131 9.90 -1.76 14.72
N TYR A 132 10.93 -1.67 15.57
CA TYR A 132 12.17 -0.98 15.21
C TYR A 132 12.92 -1.67 14.04
N ILE A 133 13.00 -3.01 14.06
CA ILE A 133 13.60 -3.78 12.95
C ILE A 133 12.82 -3.55 11.65
N VAL A 134 11.49 -3.56 11.72
CA VAL A 134 10.62 -3.29 10.57
C VAL A 134 10.89 -1.89 10.03
N GLU A 135 10.83 -0.85 10.86
CA GLU A 135 11.05 0.54 10.45
C GLU A 135 12.43 0.73 9.79
N ARG A 136 13.48 0.21 10.41
CA ARG A 136 14.85 0.25 9.85
C ARG A 136 14.92 -0.47 8.51
N THR A 137 14.25 -1.62 8.39
CA THR A 137 14.19 -2.37 7.13
C THR A 137 13.49 -1.55 6.06
N LEU A 138 12.30 -1.01 6.33
CA LEU A 138 11.54 -0.20 5.38
C LEU A 138 12.34 1.02 4.93
N ARG A 139 13.00 1.72 5.86
CA ARG A 139 13.89 2.85 5.52
C ARG A 139 15.03 2.44 4.59
N ARG A 140 15.66 1.28 4.83
CA ARG A 140 16.70 0.72 3.96
C ARG A 140 16.16 0.39 2.57
N LEU A 141 14.95 -0.17 2.47
CA LEU A 141 14.36 -0.48 1.16
C LEU A 141 14.07 0.80 0.37
N THR A 142 13.51 1.81 1.03
CA THR A 142 13.26 3.13 0.42
C THR A 142 14.54 3.80 -0.07
N SER A 143 15.63 3.76 0.71
CA SER A 143 16.89 4.42 0.32
C SER A 143 17.78 3.57 -0.59
N GLY A 144 17.67 2.25 -0.54
CA GLY A 144 18.50 1.31 -1.31
C GLY A 144 18.03 1.09 -2.74
N GLY A 145 16.86 1.61 -3.11
CA GLY A 145 16.31 1.53 -4.46
C GLY A 145 15.81 0.13 -4.84
N LEU A 146 15.51 -0.03 -6.13
CA LEU A 146 14.82 -1.22 -6.64
C LEU A 146 15.61 -2.53 -6.45
N ARG A 147 16.93 -2.51 -6.63
CA ARG A 147 17.77 -3.71 -6.45
C ARG A 147 17.80 -4.20 -5.01
N GLU A 148 17.90 -3.29 -4.04
CA GLU A 148 17.88 -3.67 -2.63
C GLU A 148 16.50 -4.22 -2.23
N THR A 149 15.45 -3.62 -2.77
CA THR A 149 14.08 -4.12 -2.63
C THR A 149 13.93 -5.53 -3.20
N ARG A 150 14.40 -5.79 -4.44
CA ARG A 150 14.38 -7.13 -5.03
C ARG A 150 15.12 -8.16 -4.18
N LYS A 151 16.32 -7.83 -3.67
CA LYS A 151 17.07 -8.72 -2.78
C LYS A 151 16.27 -9.09 -1.53
N PHE A 152 15.54 -8.14 -0.94
CA PHE A 152 14.70 -8.41 0.21
C PHE A 152 13.55 -9.35 -0.12
N TYR A 153 12.84 -9.14 -1.24
CA TYR A 153 11.77 -10.04 -1.68
C TYR A 153 12.31 -11.46 -1.94
N LEU A 154 13.43 -11.60 -2.65
CA LEU A 154 14.05 -12.89 -2.93
C LEU A 154 14.47 -13.63 -1.65
N LYS A 155 15.19 -12.96 -0.74
CA LYS A 155 15.75 -13.61 0.46
C LYS A 155 14.77 -13.73 1.61
N GLY A 156 14.01 -12.66 1.88
CA GLY A 156 13.10 -12.58 3.02
C GLY A 156 11.72 -13.17 2.72
N MET A 157 11.22 -13.02 1.50
CA MET A 157 9.88 -13.49 1.13
C MET A 157 9.88 -14.74 0.26
N GLY A 158 11.00 -15.08 -0.38
CA GLY A 158 11.16 -16.33 -1.14
C GLY A 158 10.62 -16.27 -2.57
N PHE A 159 10.39 -15.09 -3.14
CA PHE A 159 9.96 -14.91 -4.53
C PHE A 159 10.51 -13.60 -5.11
N ASP A 160 10.51 -13.47 -6.45
CA ASP A 160 11.04 -12.29 -7.15
C ASP A 160 9.94 -11.22 -7.37
N LEU A 161 10.31 -10.00 -7.78
CA LEU A 161 9.35 -8.95 -8.11
C LEU A 161 8.62 -9.22 -9.43
N VAL A 162 9.25 -10.00 -10.32
CA VAL A 162 8.70 -10.36 -11.64
C VAL A 162 8.36 -11.85 -11.67
N ASP A 163 7.35 -12.20 -12.46
CA ASP A 163 7.10 -13.60 -12.77
C ASP A 163 8.17 -14.16 -13.72
N ALA A 164 8.14 -15.48 -13.95
CA ALA A 164 9.12 -16.17 -14.78
C ALA A 164 9.10 -15.76 -16.26
N THR A 165 8.07 -15.05 -16.72
CA THR A 165 7.93 -14.62 -18.13
C THR A 165 8.38 -13.18 -18.36
N ALA A 166 8.62 -12.41 -17.29
CA ALA A 166 8.99 -11.01 -17.35
C ALA A 166 10.47 -10.78 -17.01
N SER A 167 11.06 -9.73 -17.59
CA SER A 167 12.44 -9.32 -17.33
C SER A 167 12.49 -8.29 -16.20
N PHE A 168 13.24 -8.59 -15.14
CA PHE A 168 13.55 -7.59 -14.11
C PHE A 168 14.33 -6.40 -14.68
N ASP A 169 15.22 -6.65 -15.64
CA ASP A 169 16.07 -5.61 -16.24
C ASP A 169 15.23 -4.55 -16.96
N ALA A 170 14.07 -4.93 -17.50
CA ALA A 170 13.13 -3.99 -18.12
C ALA A 170 12.44 -3.09 -17.08
N ILE A 171 12.07 -3.62 -15.91
CA ILE A 171 11.56 -2.81 -14.78
C ILE A 171 12.68 -1.90 -14.27
N GLU A 172 13.90 -2.41 -14.22
CA GLU A 172 15.07 -1.63 -13.80
C GLU A 172 15.35 -0.47 -14.75
N GLU A 173 15.26 -0.66 -16.07
CA GLU A 173 15.41 0.43 -17.05
C GLU A 173 14.36 1.52 -16.82
N VAL A 174 13.09 1.14 -16.62
CA VAL A 174 12.00 2.08 -16.33
C VAL A 174 12.31 2.92 -15.08
N HIS A 175 12.91 2.31 -14.06
CA HIS A 175 13.34 2.99 -12.84
C HIS A 175 14.52 3.95 -13.08
N ASP A 176 15.53 3.50 -13.82
CA ASP A 176 16.70 4.31 -14.17
C ASP A 176 16.31 5.52 -15.05
N ARG A 177 15.35 5.36 -15.96
CA ARG A 177 14.82 6.51 -16.72
C ARG A 177 14.17 7.54 -15.80
N ARG A 178 13.41 7.12 -14.79
CA ARG A 178 12.88 8.05 -13.76
C ARG A 178 14.03 8.74 -13.03
N HIS A 179 15.10 8.03 -12.70
CA HIS A 179 16.28 8.64 -12.07
C HIS A 179 16.85 9.76 -12.95
N LEU A 180 17.04 9.51 -14.25
CA LEU A 180 17.53 10.52 -15.20
C LEU A 180 16.58 11.71 -15.34
N PHE A 181 15.27 11.49 -15.41
CA PHE A 181 14.30 12.60 -15.45
C PHE A 181 14.34 13.47 -14.20
N VAL A 182 14.45 12.86 -13.02
CA VAL A 182 14.43 13.59 -11.75
C VAL A 182 15.75 14.27 -11.44
N HIS A 183 16.89 13.61 -11.70
CA HIS A 183 18.20 14.10 -11.24
C HIS A 183 19.05 14.72 -12.35
N ARG A 184 18.72 14.45 -13.63
CA ARG A 184 19.51 14.89 -14.78
C ARG A 184 18.65 15.53 -15.87
N SER A 185 17.46 16.01 -15.51
CA SER A 185 16.51 16.66 -16.43
C SER A 185 16.18 15.83 -17.68
N GLY A 186 16.31 14.50 -17.59
CA GLY A 186 16.04 13.55 -18.67
C GLY A 186 17.23 13.21 -19.57
N TYR A 187 18.41 13.79 -19.35
CA TYR A 187 19.60 13.52 -20.16
C TYR A 187 20.35 12.27 -19.69
N THR A 188 20.75 11.41 -20.63
CA THR A 188 21.53 10.17 -20.37
C THR A 188 22.97 10.46 -19.91
N ASP A 189 23.57 9.52 -19.19
CA ASP A 189 25.02 9.47 -18.89
C ASP A 189 25.65 8.22 -19.51
N ARG A 190 26.97 8.14 -19.38
CA ARG A 190 27.77 6.96 -19.70
C ARG A 190 27.35 5.72 -18.91
N GLU A 191 26.80 5.88 -17.70
CA GLU A 191 26.37 4.74 -16.89
C GLU A 191 25.13 4.09 -17.51
N TYR A 192 24.12 4.90 -17.86
CA TYR A 192 22.93 4.45 -18.57
C TYR A 192 23.28 3.81 -19.92
N GLU A 193 24.11 4.48 -20.73
CA GLU A 193 24.53 3.97 -22.04
C GLU A 193 25.22 2.60 -21.94
N LYS A 194 26.11 2.44 -20.94
CA LYS A 194 26.80 1.17 -20.69
C LYS A 194 25.84 0.08 -20.21
N LYS A 195 24.82 0.44 -19.43
CA LYS A 195 23.86 -0.51 -18.85
C LYS A 195 22.81 -0.97 -19.87
N TYR A 196 22.42 -0.10 -20.80
CA TYR A 196 21.38 -0.36 -21.80
C TYR A 196 21.86 -0.12 -23.25
N PRO A 197 22.88 -0.86 -23.72
CA PRO A 197 23.46 -0.64 -25.05
C PRO A 197 22.45 -0.91 -26.19
N GLU A 198 21.50 -1.83 -25.97
CA GLU A 198 20.46 -2.17 -26.96
C GLU A 198 19.46 -1.03 -27.21
N SER A 199 19.40 -0.04 -26.32
CA SER A 199 18.57 1.15 -26.53
C SER A 199 19.07 2.02 -27.69
N GLY A 200 20.36 1.90 -28.06
CA GLY A 200 21.00 2.73 -29.08
C GLY A 200 21.14 4.21 -28.68
N ILE A 201 20.91 4.56 -27.41
CA ILE A 201 20.92 5.94 -26.92
C ILE A 201 22.32 6.30 -26.41
N SER A 202 22.97 7.26 -27.06
CA SER A 202 24.27 7.79 -26.62
C SER A 202 24.15 8.68 -25.38
N GLY A 203 25.24 8.83 -24.62
CA GLY A 203 25.33 9.75 -23.49
C GLY A 203 25.09 11.23 -23.86
N GLY A 204 24.41 11.97 -22.98
CA GLY A 204 24.10 13.40 -23.17
C GLY A 204 22.88 13.67 -24.06
N VAL A 205 22.15 12.63 -24.47
CA VAL A 205 20.90 12.76 -25.25
C VAL A 205 19.72 12.83 -24.30
N MET A 206 18.75 13.71 -24.60
CA MET A 206 17.49 13.77 -23.88
C MET A 206 16.68 12.50 -24.15
N LEU A 207 16.33 11.76 -23.10
CA LEU A 207 15.49 10.58 -23.22
C LEU A 207 14.08 10.96 -23.68
N SER A 208 13.62 10.29 -24.73
CA SER A 208 12.22 10.33 -25.12
C SER A 208 11.43 9.25 -24.38
N VAL A 209 10.18 9.56 -24.06
CA VAL A 209 9.15 8.63 -23.59
C VAL A 209 8.04 8.56 -24.63
N PRO A 210 8.21 7.71 -25.68
CA PRO A 210 7.13 7.44 -26.61
C PRO A 210 5.88 6.91 -25.90
N GLU A 211 4.72 7.09 -26.51
CA GLU A 211 3.45 6.56 -25.99
C GLU A 211 3.50 5.05 -25.76
N SER A 212 4.08 4.30 -26.70
CA SER A 212 4.26 2.85 -26.59
C SER A 212 5.12 2.47 -25.38
N TYR A 213 6.16 3.26 -25.08
CA TYR A 213 7.01 3.04 -23.92
C TYR A 213 6.25 3.25 -22.62
N LEU A 214 5.50 4.36 -22.49
CA LEU A 214 4.68 4.61 -21.30
C LEU A 214 3.61 3.53 -21.12
N ALA A 215 2.91 3.15 -22.19
CA ALA A 215 1.91 2.08 -22.15
C ALA A 215 2.52 0.74 -21.71
N GLY A 216 3.70 0.39 -22.27
CA GLY A 216 4.45 -0.80 -21.88
C GLY A 216 4.86 -0.78 -20.41
N ALA A 217 5.39 0.35 -19.93
CA ALA A 217 5.76 0.53 -18.52
C ALA A 217 4.54 0.37 -17.58
N ILE A 218 3.37 0.92 -17.94
CA ILE A 218 2.14 0.74 -17.16
C ILE A 218 1.76 -0.73 -17.06
N ILE A 219 1.75 -1.47 -18.18
CA ILE A 219 1.39 -2.89 -18.20
C ILE A 219 2.39 -3.72 -17.37
N MET A 220 3.68 -3.45 -17.56
CA MET A 220 4.76 -4.17 -16.90
C MET A 220 4.71 -3.99 -15.37
N LEU A 221 4.56 -2.75 -14.89
CA LEU A 221 4.50 -2.45 -13.47
C LEU A 221 3.19 -2.96 -12.82
N ASP A 222 2.04 -2.91 -13.51
CA ASP A 222 0.79 -3.51 -13.01
C ASP A 222 0.92 -5.04 -12.88
N SER A 223 1.50 -5.69 -13.89
CA SER A 223 1.68 -7.14 -13.92
C SER A 223 2.61 -7.60 -12.79
N SER A 224 3.72 -6.89 -12.60
CA SER A 224 4.65 -7.14 -11.49
C SER A 224 3.97 -6.90 -10.13
N ALA A 225 3.22 -5.81 -9.95
CA ALA A 225 2.48 -5.57 -8.71
C ALA A 225 1.41 -6.63 -8.42
N LEU A 226 0.73 -7.12 -9.46
CA LEU A 226 -0.25 -8.20 -9.35
C LEU A 226 0.42 -9.54 -8.99
N HIS A 227 1.58 -9.84 -9.59
CA HIS A 227 2.41 -10.99 -9.24
C HIS A 227 2.79 -10.94 -7.76
N ILE A 228 3.32 -9.81 -7.30
CA ILE A 228 3.68 -9.60 -5.91
C ILE A 228 2.47 -9.79 -4.99
N LYS A 229 1.34 -9.15 -5.30
CA LYS A 229 0.10 -9.33 -4.54
C LYS A 229 -0.29 -10.79 -4.38
N ARG A 230 -0.28 -11.57 -5.48
CA ARG A 230 -0.69 -12.98 -5.47
C ARG A 230 0.24 -13.81 -4.56
N ASN A 231 1.55 -13.64 -4.69
CA ASN A 231 2.51 -14.35 -3.84
C ASN A 231 2.37 -13.95 -2.37
N LEU A 232 2.22 -12.66 -2.08
CA LEU A 232 2.04 -12.17 -0.72
C LEU A 232 0.76 -12.68 -0.07
N GLU A 233 -0.36 -12.67 -0.78
CA GLU A 233 -1.62 -13.18 -0.26
C GLU A 233 -1.60 -14.71 -0.07
N SER A 234 -0.80 -15.43 -0.87
CA SER A 234 -0.61 -16.87 -0.72
C SER A 234 0.31 -17.24 0.45
N LEU A 235 1.44 -16.54 0.60
CA LEU A 235 2.46 -16.84 1.61
C LEU A 235 2.14 -16.23 2.98
N PHE A 236 1.50 -15.06 2.97
CA PHE A 236 1.16 -14.27 4.15
C PHE A 236 -0.33 -13.90 4.08
N PRO A 237 -1.21 -14.92 4.13
CA PRO A 237 -2.64 -14.69 4.09
C PRO A 237 -3.00 -13.70 5.18
N SER A 238 -3.86 -12.74 4.84
CA SER A 238 -4.37 -11.87 5.89
C SER A 238 -5.06 -12.71 6.96
N PRO A 239 -4.98 -12.31 8.23
CA PRO A 239 -5.85 -12.87 9.24
C PRO A 239 -7.30 -12.80 8.74
N SER A 240 -8.08 -13.83 9.05
CA SER A 240 -9.48 -13.95 8.66
C SER A 240 -10.16 -12.60 8.89
N ILE A 241 -10.84 -12.10 7.85
CA ILE A 241 -11.64 -10.87 7.90
C ILE A 241 -12.44 -10.90 9.20
N ARG A 242 -12.50 -9.76 9.91
CA ARG A 242 -13.29 -9.60 11.14
C ARG A 242 -14.54 -10.45 11.08
N GLN A 243 -14.53 -11.57 11.80
CA GLN A 243 -15.71 -12.40 11.91
C GLN A 243 -16.59 -11.70 12.92
N TYR A 244 -17.72 -11.20 12.43
CA TYR A 244 -18.75 -10.63 13.24
C TYR A 244 -19.80 -11.69 13.49
N VAL A 245 -20.00 -12.06 14.75
CA VAL A 245 -21.03 -13.00 15.15
C VAL A 245 -21.94 -12.30 16.14
N GLY A 246 -23.22 -12.19 15.77
CA GLY A 246 -24.26 -11.73 16.68
C GLY A 246 -24.64 -12.86 17.63
N GLY A 247 -24.76 -12.56 18.92
CA GLY A 247 -25.38 -13.48 19.87
C GLY A 247 -26.87 -13.23 20.01
N ASP A 248 -27.50 -13.96 20.92
CA ASP A 248 -28.95 -13.93 21.13
C ASP A 248 -29.37 -12.74 22.01
N LEU A 249 -28.41 -11.99 22.58
CA LEU A 249 -28.71 -10.84 23.41
C LEU A 249 -29.24 -9.68 22.55
N THR A 250 -30.55 -9.58 22.46
CA THR A 250 -31.21 -8.31 22.13
C THR A 250 -31.05 -7.37 23.31
N PHE A 251 -30.48 -6.18 23.11
CA PHE A 251 -30.32 -5.19 24.18
C PHE A 251 -31.66 -4.98 24.91
N PRO A 252 -31.81 -5.42 26.17
CA PRO A 252 -33.01 -5.12 26.92
C PRO A 252 -33.11 -3.61 27.12
N ALA A 253 -34.31 -3.11 27.36
CA ALA A 253 -34.50 -1.71 27.75
C ALA A 253 -33.71 -1.34 29.02
N ASP A 254 -33.20 -2.31 29.82
CA ASP A 254 -32.24 -2.08 30.92
C ASP A 254 -31.42 -3.34 31.33
N PRO A 255 -30.25 -3.64 30.72
CA PRO A 255 -29.39 -4.71 31.21
C PRO A 255 -28.60 -4.27 32.45
N HIS A 256 -28.66 -5.04 33.55
CA HIS A 256 -27.91 -4.75 34.79
C HIS A 256 -26.41 -4.50 34.55
N HIS A 257 -25.80 -5.21 33.60
CA HIS A 257 -24.43 -5.00 33.16
C HIS A 257 -24.31 -5.04 31.65
N LEU A 258 -23.68 -4.02 31.07
CA LEU A 258 -23.16 -4.03 29.71
C LEU A 258 -21.66 -3.77 29.76
N GLN A 259 -20.87 -4.70 29.24
CA GLN A 259 -19.41 -4.64 29.27
C GLN A 259 -18.83 -4.88 27.88
N TYR A 260 -17.87 -4.04 27.54
CA TYR A 260 -16.96 -4.29 26.44
C TYR A 260 -15.74 -5.02 27.00
N ILE A 261 -15.34 -6.11 26.36
CA ILE A 261 -14.20 -6.94 26.74
C ILE A 261 -13.33 -7.14 25.50
N SER A 262 -12.01 -6.99 25.61
CA SER A 262 -11.09 -7.37 24.56
C SER A 262 -9.84 -8.09 25.08
N PHE A 263 -9.32 -9.02 24.27
CA PHE A 263 -8.12 -9.79 24.58
C PHE A 263 -7.47 -10.38 23.33
N ARG A 264 -6.17 -10.68 23.43
CA ARG A 264 -5.37 -11.29 22.35
C ARG A 264 -5.31 -12.81 22.52
N PRO A 265 -5.87 -13.64 21.63
CA PRO A 265 -5.60 -15.08 21.67
C PRO A 265 -4.15 -15.38 21.28
N HIS A 266 -3.51 -16.30 22.00
CA HIS A 266 -2.16 -16.80 21.68
C HIS A 266 -2.19 -18.19 21.00
N SER A 267 -3.36 -18.81 20.92
CA SER A 267 -3.55 -20.17 20.38
C SER A 267 -4.98 -20.36 19.85
N GLU A 268 -5.23 -21.42 19.07
CA GLU A 268 -6.59 -21.81 18.68
C GLU A 268 -7.45 -22.14 19.90
N GLN A 269 -6.87 -22.75 20.94
CA GLN A 269 -7.57 -23.02 22.21
C GLN A 269 -8.03 -21.73 22.89
N GLY A 270 -7.24 -20.65 22.81
CA GLY A 270 -7.62 -19.33 23.33
C GLY A 270 -8.73 -18.62 22.54
N ARG A 271 -9.01 -19.11 21.33
CA ARG A 271 -10.05 -18.59 20.44
C ARG A 271 -11.33 -19.43 20.48
N SER A 272 -11.19 -20.73 20.72
CA SER A 272 -12.28 -21.70 20.75
C SER A 272 -13.42 -21.27 21.67
N GLY A 273 -14.65 -21.33 21.18
CA GLY A 273 -15.85 -20.95 21.92
C GLY A 273 -16.16 -19.45 21.93
N PHE A 274 -15.17 -18.58 21.74
CA PHE A 274 -15.40 -17.14 21.70
C PHE A 274 -15.87 -16.69 20.32
N SER A 275 -15.19 -17.12 19.25
CA SER A 275 -15.47 -16.65 17.89
C SER A 275 -16.77 -17.23 17.29
N ASP A 276 -17.22 -18.38 17.75
CA ASP A 276 -18.45 -19.07 17.32
C ASP A 276 -19.58 -18.98 18.39
N LEU A 277 -19.30 -18.31 19.51
CA LEU A 277 -20.19 -18.16 20.66
C LEU A 277 -20.56 -19.46 21.37
N SER A 278 -19.84 -20.56 21.12
CA SER A 278 -20.14 -21.88 21.69
C SER A 278 -19.59 -22.09 23.10
N LEU A 279 -18.79 -21.14 23.63
CA LEU A 279 -18.21 -21.22 24.97
C LEU A 279 -19.30 -21.44 26.02
N ASP A 280 -19.25 -22.57 26.72
CA ASP A 280 -20.09 -22.83 27.89
C ASP A 280 -19.66 -21.93 29.04
N ILE A 281 -20.61 -21.16 29.59
CA ILE A 281 -20.42 -20.29 30.77
C ILE A 281 -21.14 -20.86 32.00
N GLY A 282 -21.59 -22.11 31.93
CA GLY A 282 -22.22 -22.86 33.02
C GLY A 282 -23.74 -22.67 33.10
N LYS A 283 -24.39 -23.54 33.90
CA LYS A 283 -25.84 -23.56 34.14
C LYS A 283 -26.68 -23.66 32.85
N GLY A 284 -26.16 -24.35 31.83
CA GLY A 284 -26.83 -24.52 30.54
C GLY A 284 -26.84 -23.25 29.67
N LYS A 285 -26.04 -22.24 30.00
CA LYS A 285 -25.86 -21.03 29.19
C LYS A 285 -24.54 -21.08 28.44
N SER A 286 -24.55 -20.55 27.22
CA SER A 286 -23.34 -20.29 26.45
C SER A 286 -23.08 -18.79 26.30
N LEU A 287 -21.89 -18.43 25.82
CA LEU A 287 -21.53 -17.04 25.47
C LEU A 287 -22.55 -16.41 24.52
N ARG A 288 -23.15 -17.21 23.61
CA ARG A 288 -24.23 -16.77 22.71
C ARG A 288 -25.38 -16.11 23.45
N SER A 289 -25.77 -16.63 24.61
CA SER A 289 -26.90 -16.12 25.40
C SER A 289 -26.65 -14.77 26.09
N ILE A 290 -25.38 -14.34 26.18
CA ILE A 290 -24.99 -13.11 26.87
C ILE A 290 -24.21 -12.13 25.99
N ALA A 291 -23.89 -12.51 24.75
CA ALA A 291 -23.20 -11.65 23.80
C ALA A 291 -24.23 -10.92 22.92
N ALA A 292 -24.14 -9.59 22.86
CA ALA A 292 -24.82 -8.82 21.81
C ALA A 292 -24.04 -8.96 20.51
N TRP A 293 -22.71 -8.97 20.60
CA TRP A 293 -21.83 -9.01 19.46
C TRP A 293 -20.44 -9.49 19.83
N VAL A 294 -19.81 -10.22 18.91
CA VAL A 294 -18.40 -10.58 18.94
C VAL A 294 -17.75 -10.22 17.62
N SER A 295 -16.56 -9.64 17.71
CA SER A 295 -15.65 -9.45 16.59
C SER A 295 -14.35 -10.17 16.85
N ASP A 296 -13.92 -10.94 15.86
CA ASP A 296 -12.62 -11.57 15.85
C ASP A 296 -11.85 -11.17 14.59
N ASP A 297 -10.80 -10.36 14.74
CA ASP A 297 -9.98 -9.87 13.62
C ASP A 297 -8.73 -10.71 13.35
N GLY A 298 -8.61 -11.88 13.97
CA GLY A 298 -7.41 -12.71 13.91
C GLY A 298 -6.34 -12.34 14.93
N ASN A 299 -6.28 -11.10 15.40
CA ASN A 299 -5.33 -10.66 16.41
C ASN A 299 -5.98 -10.43 17.77
N GLU A 300 -7.18 -9.87 17.80
CA GLU A 300 -7.90 -9.51 19.02
C GLU A 300 -9.37 -9.93 18.90
N ILE A 301 -9.85 -10.56 19.97
CA ILE A 301 -11.28 -10.84 20.15
C ILE A 301 -11.87 -9.69 20.97
N ARG A 302 -12.99 -9.16 20.48
CA ARG A 302 -13.77 -8.10 21.13
C ARG A 302 -15.19 -8.60 21.33
N LEU A 303 -15.65 -8.51 22.56
CA LEU A 303 -16.97 -8.94 22.99
C LEU A 303 -17.73 -7.73 23.50
N LEU A 304 -18.98 -7.59 23.08
CA LEU A 304 -19.97 -6.76 23.74
C LEU A 304 -20.98 -7.70 24.41
N VAL A 305 -20.90 -7.80 25.74
CA VAL A 305 -21.67 -8.76 26.53
C VAL A 305 -22.51 -8.05 27.57
N GLY A 306 -23.69 -8.63 27.84
CA GLY A 306 -24.56 -8.20 28.91
C GLY A 306 -25.30 -9.37 29.54
N GLY A 307 -25.58 -9.27 30.83
CA GLY A 307 -26.20 -10.35 31.60
C GLY A 307 -26.29 -10.03 33.08
N THR A 308 -26.65 -11.04 33.86
CA THR A 308 -26.72 -10.94 35.33
C THR A 308 -25.32 -10.95 35.95
N ASP A 309 -25.20 -10.57 37.23
CA ASP A 309 -23.95 -10.71 37.99
C ASP A 309 -23.36 -12.12 37.94
N THR A 310 -24.25 -13.13 37.97
CA THR A 310 -23.84 -14.53 37.91
C THR A 310 -23.20 -14.86 36.56
N ASP A 311 -23.80 -14.40 35.47
CA ASP A 311 -23.29 -14.64 34.11
C ASP A 311 -21.93 -13.95 33.91
N MET A 312 -21.81 -12.70 34.34
CA MET A 312 -20.55 -11.94 34.23
C MET A 312 -19.45 -12.54 35.10
N LYS A 313 -19.78 -13.07 36.28
CA LYS A 313 -18.82 -13.76 37.14
C LYS A 313 -18.31 -15.05 36.49
N ALA A 314 -19.18 -15.81 35.84
CA ALA A 314 -18.79 -17.02 35.13
C ALA A 314 -17.85 -16.71 33.94
N LEU A 315 -18.21 -15.75 33.09
CA LEU A 315 -17.36 -15.34 31.96
C LEU A 315 -15.97 -14.88 32.42
N ARG A 316 -15.89 -14.08 33.49
CA ARG A 316 -14.60 -13.63 34.06
C ARG A 316 -13.76 -14.80 34.57
N LEU A 317 -14.39 -15.84 35.13
CA LEU A 317 -13.67 -17.02 35.59
C LEU A 317 -13.03 -17.76 34.42
N HIS A 318 -13.76 -17.95 33.31
CA HIS A 318 -13.23 -18.54 32.09
C HIS A 318 -12.06 -17.73 31.51
N LEU A 319 -12.23 -16.42 31.39
CA LEU A 319 -11.17 -15.53 30.89
C LEU A 319 -9.92 -15.59 31.78
N ARG A 320 -10.09 -15.60 33.11
CA ARG A 320 -8.96 -15.70 34.04
C ARG A 320 -8.24 -17.04 33.95
N ASP A 321 -8.99 -18.14 33.79
CA ASP A 321 -8.40 -19.47 33.59
C ASP A 321 -7.62 -19.56 32.27
N ALA A 322 -8.17 -18.99 31.18
CA ALA A 322 -7.50 -18.93 29.89
C ALA A 322 -6.20 -18.10 29.93
N VAL A 323 -6.19 -16.97 30.65
CA VAL A 323 -4.96 -16.19 30.91
C VAL A 323 -3.94 -17.03 31.68
N LYS A 324 -4.37 -17.70 32.76
CA LYS A 324 -3.48 -18.53 33.59
C LYS A 324 -2.85 -19.68 32.80
N LYS A 325 -3.59 -20.26 31.87
CA LYS A 325 -3.11 -21.33 30.96
C LYS A 325 -2.28 -20.79 29.79
N GLY A 326 -2.14 -19.47 29.64
CA GLY A 326 -1.40 -18.84 28.56
C GLY A 326 -2.12 -18.86 27.20
N TYR A 327 -3.38 -19.28 27.15
CA TYR A 327 -4.15 -19.35 25.91
C TYR A 327 -4.52 -17.98 25.36
N ILE A 328 -4.69 -16.99 26.23
CA ILE A 328 -4.96 -15.59 25.88
C ILE A 328 -4.06 -14.65 26.68
N GLY A 329 -3.80 -13.46 26.13
CA GLY A 329 -3.12 -12.35 26.79
C GLY A 329 -4.01 -11.60 27.78
N SER A 330 -3.51 -10.47 28.29
CA SER A 330 -4.25 -9.66 29.28
C SER A 330 -5.61 -9.21 28.75
N VAL A 331 -6.60 -9.25 29.64
CA VAL A 331 -7.99 -8.89 29.32
C VAL A 331 -8.21 -7.42 29.66
N LYS A 332 -8.65 -6.64 28.68
CA LYS A 332 -9.12 -5.26 28.86
C LYS A 332 -10.64 -5.28 28.94
N SER A 333 -11.22 -4.59 29.92
CA SER A 333 -12.67 -4.49 30.04
C SER A 333 -13.10 -3.13 30.58
N PHE A 334 -14.20 -2.59 30.06
CA PHE A 334 -14.85 -1.41 30.61
C PHE A 334 -16.37 -1.52 30.55
N LYS A 335 -17.04 -0.86 31.50
CA LYS A 335 -18.51 -0.74 31.48
C LYS A 335 -18.91 0.23 30.37
N VAL A 336 -19.84 -0.18 29.53
CA VAL A 336 -20.40 0.70 28.49
C VAL A 336 -21.49 1.53 29.15
N LYS A 337 -21.26 2.85 29.26
CA LYS A 337 -22.30 3.78 29.67
C LYS A 337 -23.32 3.88 28.54
N ARG A 338 -24.60 4.00 28.90
CA ARG A 338 -25.65 4.37 27.96
C ARG A 338 -25.47 5.79 27.48
#